data_AF-B3C724-F1
#
_entry.id   AF-B3C724-F1
#
_cell.length_a   1.000
_cell.length_b   1.000
_cell.length_c   1.000
_cell.angle_alpha   90.00
_cell.angle_beta   90.00
_cell.angle_gamma   90.00
#
_symmetry.space_group_name_H-M   'P 1'
#
loop_
_entity.id
_entity.type
_entity.pdbx_description
1 polymer ?
#
loop_
_entity_poly.entity_id
_entity_poly.type
_entity_poly.pdbx_seq_one_letter_code
_entity_poly.pdbx_strand_id
1 'polypeptide(L)'
;MKSIYIYLGAIICLLCACSTDEHLPDVSKFYYPIPATPLKEAVNLGAYYYTYKTNDWNKGYPEEPELGEYDIFSNPQLMSRQFEWAVQGGLNYFILKWDNADNDQKLLTQYAQYYTPEAPKMVICYNIAHLKGTNASPIAEKKLAQMVTELKELYNDHMSKAHYFKIDNRPVIMITSLIPSSSQPNAIDFNTVMSTIRQEFANMNVNPYFIGEVPTGWKAPQTYKKSIITMDAITLTSWAPNDYDRSYAFCSFNDISWKNWCDSTSAWKMDYIPCIFPAYNDLVSNPKSKNLIVERTEKFFIDYCNVAKRNLGSKRFVIVNSWNDFGKGNALEPAKEYGTVSLDILKKQFTVN
;
A
#
# COMPACT_ATOMS: atom_id res chain seq x y z
N MET A 1 -0.58 -57.95 -36.69
CA MET A 1 -1.42 -57.97 -35.47
C MET A 1 -0.68 -57.64 -34.17
N LYS A 2 0.62 -57.95 -33.99
CA LYS A 2 1.37 -57.61 -32.75
C LYS A 2 1.64 -56.12 -32.52
N SER A 3 1.74 -55.29 -33.57
CA SER A 3 2.05 -53.86 -33.41
C SER A 3 0.87 -52.99 -32.98
N ILE A 4 -0.38 -53.40 -33.25
CA ILE A 4 -1.59 -52.64 -32.88
C ILE A 4 -1.81 -52.64 -31.35
N TYR A 5 -1.47 -53.74 -30.67
CA TYR A 5 -1.60 -53.85 -29.20
C TYR A 5 -0.59 -52.98 -28.44
N ILE A 6 0.57 -52.69 -29.04
CA ILE A 6 1.60 -51.83 -28.43
C ILE A 6 1.16 -50.36 -28.51
N TYR A 7 0.56 -49.93 -29.62
CA TYR A 7 0.03 -48.57 -29.76
C TYR A 7 -1.23 -48.33 -28.90
N LEU A 8 -2.12 -49.33 -28.76
CA LEU A 8 -3.25 -49.22 -27.84
C LEU A 8 -2.81 -49.19 -26.36
N GLY A 9 -1.80 -49.98 -25.98
CA GLY A 9 -1.23 -49.96 -24.63
C GLY A 9 -0.60 -48.61 -24.28
N ALA A 10 0.10 -47.98 -25.22
CA ALA A 10 0.69 -46.65 -25.02
C ALA A 10 -0.37 -45.54 -24.88
N ILE A 11 -1.48 -45.62 -25.63
CA ILE A 11 -2.59 -44.67 -25.52
C ILE A 11 -3.36 -44.84 -24.19
N ILE A 12 -3.55 -46.08 -23.72
CA ILE A 12 -4.18 -46.33 -22.42
C ILE A 12 -3.29 -45.87 -21.26
N CYS A 13 -1.97 -46.07 -21.33
CA CYS A 13 -1.04 -45.53 -20.33
C CYS A 13 -0.99 -43.99 -20.32
N LEU A 14 -1.15 -43.32 -21.46
CA LEU A 14 -1.27 -41.86 -21.54
C LEU A 14 -2.60 -41.35 -20.94
N LEU A 15 -3.68 -42.13 -21.03
CA LEU A 15 -4.98 -41.79 -20.43
C LEU A 15 -5.04 -42.07 -18.92
N CYS A 16 -4.25 -43.04 -18.42
CA CYS A 16 -4.13 -43.35 -16.98
C CYS A 16 -3.08 -42.50 -16.24
N ALA A 17 -2.23 -41.75 -16.94
CA ALA A 17 -1.24 -40.85 -16.31
C ALA A 17 -1.87 -39.57 -15.72
N CYS A 18 -3.16 -39.31 -15.96
CA CYS A 18 -3.95 -38.31 -15.25
C CYS A 18 -4.63 -38.92 -14.01
N SER A 19 -3.87 -39.61 -13.15
CA SER A 19 -4.34 -39.83 -11.78
C SER A 19 -4.17 -38.51 -11.03
N THR A 20 -5.25 -37.93 -10.54
CA THR A 20 -5.20 -36.86 -9.54
C THR A 20 -4.46 -37.40 -8.34
N ASP A 21 -3.21 -36.99 -8.17
CA ASP A 21 -2.41 -37.31 -7.00
C ASP A 21 -3.12 -36.71 -5.78
N GLU A 22 -3.67 -37.58 -4.93
CA GLU A 22 -4.44 -37.23 -3.73
C GLU A 22 -3.59 -36.53 -2.65
N HIS A 23 -2.27 -36.50 -2.83
CA HIS A 23 -1.33 -35.75 -2.00
C HIS A 23 -1.04 -34.35 -2.54
N LEU A 24 -1.48 -34.03 -3.76
CA LEU A 24 -1.40 -32.65 -4.24
C LEU A 24 -2.40 -31.78 -3.47
N PRO A 25 -1.96 -30.59 -3.02
CA PRO A 25 -2.86 -29.66 -2.35
C PRO A 25 -4.02 -29.33 -3.28
N ASP A 26 -5.24 -29.36 -2.72
CA ASP A 26 -6.45 -29.00 -3.45
C ASP A 26 -6.34 -27.56 -3.98
N VAL A 27 -6.05 -27.45 -5.28
CA VAL A 27 -5.77 -26.18 -5.97
C VAL A 27 -6.95 -25.22 -5.86
N SER A 28 -8.19 -25.73 -5.77
CA SER A 28 -9.38 -24.89 -5.63
C SER A 28 -9.40 -24.07 -4.34
N LYS A 29 -8.63 -24.48 -3.31
CA LYS A 29 -8.47 -23.73 -2.06
C LYS A 29 -7.53 -22.53 -2.19
N PHE A 30 -6.66 -22.53 -3.19
CA PHE A 30 -5.60 -21.52 -3.36
C PHE A 30 -5.73 -20.72 -4.66
N TYR A 31 -6.49 -21.23 -5.63
CA TYR A 31 -6.79 -20.60 -6.90
C TYR A 31 -8.29 -20.66 -7.17
N TYR A 32 -8.93 -19.50 -7.11
CA TYR A 32 -10.36 -19.34 -7.33
C TYR A 32 -10.69 -17.97 -7.91
N PRO A 33 -11.79 -17.85 -8.68
CA PRO A 33 -12.26 -16.56 -9.15
C PRO A 33 -12.69 -15.69 -7.96
N ILE A 34 -12.29 -14.42 -7.95
CA ILE A 34 -12.69 -13.48 -6.91
C ILE A 34 -14.13 -13.02 -7.16
N PRO A 35 -15.07 -13.26 -6.23
CA PRO A 35 -16.44 -12.79 -6.41
C PRO A 35 -16.53 -11.26 -6.38
N ALA A 36 -17.33 -10.70 -7.29
CA ALA A 36 -17.69 -9.29 -7.23
C ALA A 36 -18.33 -8.97 -5.87
N THR A 37 -17.81 -7.95 -5.19
CA THR A 37 -18.24 -7.60 -3.83
C THR A 37 -18.81 -6.18 -3.83
N PRO A 38 -20.12 -6.01 -3.61
CA PRO A 38 -20.74 -4.68 -3.55
C PRO A 38 -20.38 -3.97 -2.25
N LEU A 39 -20.28 -2.64 -2.30
CA LEU A 39 -20.11 -1.80 -1.12
C LEU A 39 -21.47 -1.32 -0.61
N LYS A 40 -21.66 -1.37 0.71
CA LYS A 40 -22.84 -0.84 1.39
C LYS A 40 -22.60 0.54 2.01
N GLU A 41 -21.34 0.89 2.19
CA GLU A 41 -20.89 2.09 2.89
C GLU A 41 -19.63 2.62 2.21
N ALA A 42 -19.39 3.92 2.33
CA ALA A 42 -18.22 4.57 1.76
C ALA A 42 -16.92 3.96 2.29
N VAL A 43 -15.87 4.07 1.49
CA VAL A 43 -14.51 3.60 1.80
C VAL A 43 -13.61 4.81 1.85
N ASN A 44 -12.74 4.86 2.86
CA ASN A 44 -11.68 5.86 2.98
C ASN A 44 -10.53 5.43 2.05
N LEU A 45 -10.51 6.01 0.86
CA LEU A 45 -9.59 5.64 -0.20
C LEU A 45 -8.43 6.63 -0.28
N GLY A 46 -7.20 6.16 -0.20
CA GLY A 46 -6.03 7.01 -0.39
C GLY A 46 -4.96 6.36 -1.23
N ALA A 47 -3.93 7.13 -1.60
CA ALA A 47 -2.82 6.64 -2.40
C ALA A 47 -1.47 7.17 -1.92
N TYR A 48 -0.42 6.35 -2.06
CA TYR A 48 0.95 6.81 -1.85
C TYR A 48 1.35 7.78 -2.95
N TYR A 49 1.93 8.92 -2.56
CA TYR A 49 2.39 9.95 -3.48
C TYR A 49 3.92 10.07 -3.40
N TYR A 50 4.56 10.12 -4.56
CA TYR A 50 6.01 10.17 -4.72
C TYR A 50 6.44 11.44 -5.44
N THR A 51 7.60 11.96 -5.07
CA THR A 51 8.24 13.08 -5.78
C THR A 51 9.29 12.53 -6.74
N TYR A 52 9.21 12.95 -8.00
CA TYR A 52 10.20 12.60 -9.02
C TYR A 52 11.10 13.79 -9.33
N LYS A 53 12.36 13.49 -9.66
CA LYS A 53 13.33 14.43 -10.24
C LYS A 53 13.96 13.80 -11.46
N THR A 54 14.78 14.55 -12.20
CA THR A 54 15.50 14.07 -13.39
C THR A 54 16.19 12.72 -13.17
N ASN A 55 16.86 12.52 -12.04
CA ASN A 55 17.54 11.26 -11.75
C ASN A 55 16.59 10.08 -11.50
N ASP A 56 15.35 10.33 -11.08
CA ASP A 56 14.34 9.29 -10.92
C ASP A 56 13.74 8.89 -12.27
N TRP A 57 13.43 9.88 -13.13
CA TRP A 57 13.00 9.64 -14.50
C TRP A 57 14.05 8.89 -15.32
N ASN A 58 15.34 9.24 -15.17
CA ASN A 58 16.46 8.57 -15.84
C ASN A 58 16.62 7.08 -15.51
N LYS A 59 15.97 6.57 -14.45
CA LYS A 59 15.96 5.12 -14.16
C LYS A 59 15.12 4.36 -15.18
N GLY A 60 14.21 5.03 -15.88
CA GLY A 60 13.25 4.43 -16.79
C GLY A 60 12.01 3.91 -16.08
N TYR A 61 10.94 3.78 -16.86
CA TYR A 61 9.59 3.41 -16.43
C TYR A 61 8.87 2.69 -17.57
N PRO A 62 7.92 1.79 -17.28
CA PRO A 62 7.24 1.01 -18.32
C PRO A 62 6.09 1.75 -19.00
N GLU A 63 5.56 2.83 -18.41
CA GLU A 63 4.45 3.62 -18.95
C GLU A 63 4.76 5.12 -18.91
N GLU A 64 4.44 5.85 -19.99
CA GLU A 64 4.73 7.27 -20.13
C GLU A 64 3.67 8.16 -19.43
N PRO A 65 4.03 8.94 -18.40
CA PRO A 65 3.08 9.84 -17.73
C PRO A 65 2.41 10.80 -18.70
N GLU A 66 1.10 11.03 -18.54
CA GLU A 66 0.34 11.96 -19.40
C GLU A 66 0.85 13.40 -19.24
N LEU A 67 1.37 13.76 -18.06
CA LEU A 67 2.01 15.06 -17.80
C LEU A 67 3.44 15.17 -18.36
N GLY A 68 3.98 14.09 -18.93
CA GLY A 68 5.41 13.96 -19.22
C GLY A 68 6.25 13.86 -17.95
N GLU A 69 7.57 13.94 -18.11
CA GLU A 69 8.49 13.99 -16.98
C GLU A 69 8.39 15.35 -16.26
N TYR A 70 8.09 15.32 -14.97
CA TYR A 70 7.91 16.53 -14.17
C TYR A 70 8.73 16.50 -12.88
N ASP A 71 9.09 17.69 -12.38
CA ASP A 71 9.49 17.90 -10.99
C ASP A 71 8.43 18.78 -10.34
N ILE A 72 7.70 18.23 -9.37
CA ILE A 72 6.60 18.95 -8.73
C ILE A 72 7.07 20.23 -8.02
N PHE A 73 8.34 20.33 -7.65
CA PHE A 73 8.91 21.53 -7.03
C PHE A 73 9.23 22.63 -8.04
N SER A 74 9.52 22.25 -9.30
CA SER A 74 9.79 23.16 -10.41
C SER A 74 8.51 23.52 -11.17
N ASN A 75 7.50 22.64 -11.10
CA ASN A 75 6.21 22.77 -11.78
C ASN A 75 5.04 22.63 -10.78
N PRO A 76 4.97 23.46 -9.73
CA PRO A 76 4.01 23.29 -8.64
C PRO A 76 2.54 23.35 -9.06
N GLN A 77 2.24 24.05 -10.16
CA GLN A 77 0.91 24.12 -10.77
C GLN A 77 0.35 22.76 -11.22
N LEU A 78 1.21 21.77 -11.47
CA LEU A 78 0.77 20.43 -11.85
C LEU A 78 0.02 19.72 -10.73
N MET A 79 0.18 20.16 -9.47
CA MET A 79 -0.52 19.59 -8.34
C MET A 79 -2.04 19.74 -8.45
N SER A 80 -2.54 20.87 -8.95
CA SER A 80 -3.98 21.06 -9.19
C SER A 80 -4.52 20.02 -10.18
N ARG A 81 -3.76 19.75 -11.25
CA ARG A 81 -4.15 18.73 -12.23
C ARG A 81 -4.16 17.33 -11.62
N GLN A 82 -3.18 17.01 -10.78
CA GLN A 82 -3.15 15.74 -10.06
C GLN A 82 -4.32 15.61 -9.06
N PHE A 83 -4.74 16.71 -8.40
CA PHE A 83 -5.93 16.73 -7.56
C PHE A 83 -7.22 16.49 -8.35
N GLU A 84 -7.38 17.11 -9.52
CA GLU A 84 -8.54 16.87 -10.38
C GLU A 84 -8.68 15.38 -10.74
N TRP A 85 -7.59 14.75 -11.16
CA TRP A 85 -7.58 13.33 -11.49
C TRP A 85 -7.77 12.44 -10.25
N ALA A 86 -7.19 12.79 -9.11
CA ALA A 86 -7.43 12.07 -7.86
C ALA A 86 -8.91 12.08 -7.47
N VAL A 87 -9.58 13.23 -7.62
CA VAL A 87 -11.03 13.38 -7.40
C VAL A 87 -11.83 12.54 -8.39
N GLN A 88 -11.44 12.53 -9.67
CA GLN A 88 -12.03 11.64 -10.69
C GLN A 88 -11.95 10.18 -10.25
N GLY A 89 -10.79 9.73 -9.77
CA GLY A 89 -10.58 8.37 -9.24
C GLY A 89 -11.25 8.10 -7.90
N GLY A 90 -11.84 9.11 -7.26
CA GLY A 90 -12.52 9.00 -5.97
C GLY A 90 -11.59 8.95 -4.75
N LEU A 91 -10.33 9.37 -4.89
CA LEU A 91 -9.39 9.43 -3.78
C LEU A 91 -9.80 10.50 -2.76
N ASN A 92 -9.70 10.15 -1.48
CA ASN A 92 -9.97 11.05 -0.36
C ASN A 92 -8.70 11.70 0.19
N TYR A 93 -7.55 11.04 0.05
CA TYR A 93 -6.28 11.55 0.57
C TYR A 93 -5.05 11.01 -0.18
N PHE A 94 -3.96 11.78 -0.14
CA PHE A 94 -2.62 11.33 -0.49
C PHE A 94 -1.77 11.10 0.75
N ILE A 95 -0.93 10.06 0.70
CA ILE A 95 0.04 9.72 1.73
C ILE A 95 1.40 10.23 1.28
N LEU A 96 1.91 11.25 1.97
CA LEU A 96 3.19 11.88 1.69
C LEU A 96 4.24 11.36 2.66
N LYS A 97 5.27 10.69 2.14
CA LYS A 97 6.40 10.25 2.95
C LYS A 97 7.15 11.49 3.49
N TRP A 98 7.57 11.41 4.75
CA TRP A 98 8.33 12.45 5.43
C TRP A 98 9.44 11.83 6.27
N ASP A 99 10.70 12.19 6.01
CA ASP A 99 11.89 11.67 6.68
C ASP A 99 12.79 12.82 7.17
N ASN A 100 12.16 13.94 7.53
CA ASN A 100 12.79 15.18 7.97
C ASN A 100 13.79 15.80 6.95
N ALA A 101 13.61 15.55 5.65
CA ALA A 101 14.43 16.17 4.61
C ALA A 101 13.77 17.45 4.06
N ASP A 102 14.57 18.45 3.69
CA ASP A 102 14.09 19.77 3.19
C ASP A 102 12.98 19.67 2.12
N ASN A 103 13.11 18.71 1.19
CA ASN A 103 12.12 18.52 0.13
C ASN A 103 10.78 17.97 0.67
N ASP A 104 10.80 17.24 1.78
CA ASP A 104 9.58 16.73 2.41
C ASP A 104 8.80 17.89 3.03
N GLN A 105 9.46 18.79 3.79
CA GLN A 105 8.77 20.00 4.31
C GLN A 105 8.29 20.91 3.18
N LYS A 106 9.10 21.07 2.12
CA LYS A 106 8.70 21.81 0.93
C LYS A 106 7.45 21.20 0.29
N LEU A 107 7.38 19.87 0.16
CA LEU A 107 6.22 19.18 -0.40
C LEU A 107 4.97 19.40 0.44
N LEU A 108 5.05 19.25 1.77
CA LEU A 108 3.89 19.47 2.65
C LEU A 108 3.37 20.92 2.54
N THR A 109 4.29 21.90 2.54
CA THR A 109 3.94 23.32 2.40
C THR A 109 3.30 23.61 1.05
N GLN A 110 3.88 23.09 -0.02
CA GLN A 110 3.35 23.27 -1.37
C GLN A 110 1.97 22.62 -1.49
N TYR A 111 1.80 21.40 -0.99
CA TYR A 111 0.51 20.69 -0.98
C TYR A 111 -0.57 21.53 -0.29
N ALA A 112 -0.25 22.08 0.89
CA ALA A 112 -1.16 22.95 1.61
C ALA A 112 -1.50 24.25 0.84
N GLN A 113 -0.56 24.79 0.07
CA GLN A 113 -0.76 26.00 -0.73
C GLN A 113 -1.74 25.80 -1.89
N TYR A 114 -1.72 24.63 -2.56
CA TYR A 114 -2.63 24.36 -3.69
C TYR A 114 -3.91 23.62 -3.29
N TYR A 115 -4.05 23.25 -2.01
CA TYR A 115 -5.23 22.54 -1.53
C TYR A 115 -6.52 23.35 -1.77
N THR A 116 -7.53 22.67 -2.32
CA THR A 116 -8.92 23.13 -2.35
C THR A 116 -9.80 22.18 -1.54
N PRO A 117 -10.98 22.59 -1.06
CA PRO A 117 -11.87 21.72 -0.28
C PRO A 117 -12.20 20.38 -0.94
N GLU A 118 -12.23 20.33 -2.28
CA GLU A 118 -12.51 19.14 -3.09
C GLU A 118 -11.27 18.26 -3.29
N ALA A 119 -10.06 18.82 -3.16
CA ALA A 119 -8.82 18.09 -3.35
C ALA A 119 -8.67 16.95 -2.33
N PRO A 120 -7.93 15.87 -2.70
CA PRO A 120 -7.55 14.86 -1.72
C PRO A 120 -6.82 15.53 -0.55
N LYS A 121 -7.18 15.12 0.66
CA LYS A 121 -6.53 15.59 1.88
C LYS A 121 -5.13 15.00 2.03
N MET A 122 -4.37 15.52 2.96
CA MET A 122 -3.02 15.07 3.28
C MET A 122 -3.04 14.04 4.42
N VAL A 123 -2.25 12.97 4.28
CA VAL A 123 -1.77 12.11 5.36
C VAL A 123 -0.24 12.14 5.33
N ILE A 124 0.38 12.32 6.50
CA ILE A 124 1.85 12.26 6.62
C ILE A 124 2.24 10.83 7.00
N CYS A 125 3.14 10.25 6.21
CA CYS A 125 3.85 9.01 6.51
C CYS A 125 5.22 9.33 7.09
N TYR A 126 5.27 9.42 8.41
CA TYR A 126 6.47 9.71 9.18
C TYR A 126 7.41 8.50 9.11
N ASN A 127 8.54 8.66 8.43
CA ASN A 127 9.60 7.69 8.32
C ASN A 127 10.56 7.84 9.51
N ILE A 128 10.70 6.81 10.31
CA ILE A 128 11.60 6.77 11.48
C ILE A 128 13.07 6.55 11.08
N ALA A 129 13.38 6.38 9.79
CA ALA A 129 14.72 6.06 9.32
C ALA A 129 15.75 7.16 9.67
N HIS A 130 15.39 8.44 9.54
CA HIS A 130 16.29 9.55 9.90
C HIS A 130 16.66 9.58 11.40
N LEU A 131 15.84 9.00 12.27
CA LEU A 131 16.17 8.82 13.70
C LEU A 131 17.25 7.75 13.92
N LYS A 132 17.56 6.93 12.90
CA LYS A 132 18.59 5.89 12.93
C LYS A 132 18.40 4.92 14.11
N GLY A 133 17.15 4.52 14.38
CA GLY A 133 16.80 3.59 15.44
C GLY A 133 17.26 2.16 15.15
N THR A 134 17.97 1.53 16.09
CA THR A 134 18.39 0.11 15.99
C THR A 134 18.33 -0.56 17.37
N ASN A 135 18.53 -1.88 17.44
CA ASN A 135 18.65 -2.58 18.72
C ASN A 135 19.77 -2.03 19.62
N ALA A 136 20.91 -1.63 19.03
CA ALA A 136 22.05 -1.07 19.77
C ALA A 136 21.89 0.43 20.07
N SER A 137 20.98 1.11 19.37
CA SER A 137 20.71 2.54 19.52
C SER A 137 19.21 2.78 19.34
N PRO A 138 18.38 2.36 20.31
CA PRO A 138 16.92 2.35 20.18
C PRO A 138 16.36 3.76 20.06
N ILE A 139 15.12 3.87 19.58
CA ILE A 139 14.37 5.13 19.63
C ILE A 139 13.91 5.35 21.08
N ALA A 140 14.83 5.87 21.89
CA ALA A 140 14.63 6.20 23.30
C ALA A 140 15.30 7.55 23.59
N GLU A 141 15.00 8.11 24.77
CA GLU A 141 15.61 9.36 25.28
C GLU A 141 15.61 10.48 24.22
N LYS A 142 16.79 10.93 23.76
CA LYS A 142 16.97 12.02 22.80
C LYS A 142 16.26 11.78 21.47
N LYS A 143 16.29 10.54 20.94
CA LYS A 143 15.63 10.21 19.66
C LYS A 143 14.11 10.23 19.80
N LEU A 144 13.61 9.74 20.93
CA LEU A 144 12.18 9.77 21.21
C LEU A 144 11.70 11.22 21.44
N ALA A 145 12.48 12.02 22.18
CA ALA A 145 12.21 13.44 22.35
C ALA A 145 12.20 14.19 21.01
N GLN A 146 13.16 13.90 20.13
CA GLN A 146 13.17 14.43 18.76
C GLN A 146 11.90 14.07 17.99
N MET A 147 11.53 12.78 17.95
CA MET A 147 10.32 12.31 17.27
C MET A 147 9.05 12.98 17.81
N VAL A 148 8.96 13.17 19.13
CA VAL A 148 7.83 13.88 19.76
C VAL A 148 7.78 15.34 19.30
N THR A 149 8.92 16.04 19.31
CA THR A 149 8.99 17.45 18.86
C THR A 149 8.55 17.57 17.40
N GLU A 150 9.12 16.75 16.51
CA GLU A 150 8.80 16.78 15.08
C GLU A 150 7.31 16.48 14.83
N LEU A 151 6.72 15.48 15.51
CA LEU A 151 5.29 15.17 15.36
C LEU A 151 4.39 16.31 15.87
N LYS A 152 4.79 17.04 16.92
CA LYS A 152 4.05 18.20 17.42
C LYS A 152 4.12 19.38 16.45
N GLU A 153 5.29 19.62 15.86
CA GLU A 153 5.49 20.63 14.81
C GLU A 153 4.63 20.31 13.59
N LEU A 154 4.70 19.08 13.08
CA LEU A 154 3.86 18.63 11.97
C LEU A 154 2.36 18.74 12.30
N TYR A 155 1.95 18.52 13.55
CA TYR A 155 0.57 18.73 13.96
C TYR A 155 0.14 20.20 13.87
N ASN A 156 0.96 21.10 14.40
CA ASN A 156 0.68 22.53 14.39
C ASN A 156 0.64 23.10 12.97
N ASP A 157 1.56 22.66 12.12
CA ASP A 157 1.73 23.18 10.77
C ASP A 157 0.71 22.59 9.80
N HIS A 158 0.40 21.29 9.93
CA HIS A 158 -0.41 20.56 8.97
C HIS A 158 -1.58 19.79 9.60
N MET A 159 -1.35 18.90 10.58
CA MET A 159 -2.37 17.91 10.98
C MET A 159 -3.62 18.51 11.64
N SER A 160 -3.48 19.72 12.21
CA SER A 160 -4.59 20.49 12.75
C SER A 160 -5.48 21.15 11.68
N LYS A 161 -4.96 21.35 10.45
CA LYS A 161 -5.57 22.17 9.40
C LYS A 161 -6.64 21.43 8.59
N ALA A 162 -7.42 22.20 7.81
CA ALA A 162 -8.52 21.69 6.99
C ALA A 162 -8.06 20.77 5.84
N HIS A 163 -6.84 20.97 5.32
CA HIS A 163 -6.26 20.15 4.27
C HIS A 163 -5.83 18.75 4.76
N TYR A 164 -5.85 18.48 6.07
CA TYR A 164 -5.41 17.22 6.62
C TYR A 164 -6.55 16.21 6.76
N PHE A 165 -6.25 14.94 6.50
CA PHE A 165 -7.20 13.85 6.60
C PHE A 165 -7.42 13.45 8.06
N LYS A 166 -8.70 13.36 8.44
CA LYS A 166 -9.12 12.97 9.79
C LYS A 166 -10.20 11.90 9.69
N ILE A 167 -10.11 10.88 10.55
CA ILE A 167 -11.15 9.86 10.72
C ILE A 167 -11.72 10.00 12.13
N ASP A 168 -13.04 10.12 12.26
CA ASP A 168 -13.70 10.39 13.56
C ASP A 168 -13.08 11.59 14.32
N ASN A 169 -12.76 12.66 13.58
CA ASN A 169 -12.05 13.85 14.08
C ASN A 169 -10.62 13.60 14.61
N ARG A 170 -10.05 12.42 14.39
CA ARG A 170 -8.67 12.05 14.74
C ARG A 170 -7.75 12.28 13.53
N PRO A 171 -6.67 13.08 13.62
CA PRO A 171 -5.71 13.20 12.54
C PRO A 171 -5.05 11.83 12.27
N VAL A 172 -5.04 11.42 11.01
CA VAL A 172 -4.44 10.14 10.60
C VAL A 172 -2.95 10.33 10.36
N ILE A 173 -2.13 9.58 11.07
CA ILE A 173 -0.67 9.62 10.94
C ILE A 173 -0.19 8.22 10.59
N MET A 174 0.61 8.08 9.55
CA MET A 174 1.26 6.81 9.24
C MET A 174 2.69 6.80 9.81
N ILE A 175 3.09 5.70 10.44
CA ILE A 175 4.45 5.47 10.95
C ILE A 175 5.10 4.36 10.11
N THR A 176 6.20 4.68 9.44
CA THR A 176 7.02 3.73 8.67
C THR A 176 8.49 3.79 9.10
N SER A 177 9.31 2.76 8.95
CA SER A 177 8.92 1.35 8.81
C SER A 177 8.80 0.75 10.20
N LEU A 178 7.71 0.02 10.48
CA LEU A 178 7.60 -0.73 11.73
C LEU A 178 8.55 -1.94 11.78
N ILE A 179 9.20 -2.26 10.66
CA ILE A 179 10.21 -3.30 10.53
C ILE A 179 11.45 -2.72 9.83
N PRO A 180 12.29 -1.95 10.52
CA PRO A 180 13.47 -1.32 9.91
C PRO A 180 14.48 -2.34 9.36
N SER A 181 14.40 -3.60 9.79
CA SER A 181 15.16 -4.72 9.24
C SER A 181 14.30 -5.98 9.11
N SER A 182 14.41 -6.67 7.96
CA SER A 182 13.73 -7.95 7.73
C SER A 182 14.29 -9.10 8.59
N SER A 183 15.56 -8.99 9.02
CA SER A 183 16.20 -9.94 9.94
C SER A 183 15.88 -9.66 11.41
N GLN A 184 15.45 -8.43 11.72
CA GLN A 184 15.12 -8.00 13.08
C GLN A 184 13.80 -7.20 13.08
N PRO A 185 12.66 -7.86 12.78
CA PRO A 185 11.36 -7.19 12.65
C PRO A 185 10.87 -6.55 13.96
N ASN A 186 11.47 -6.90 15.11
CA ASN A 186 11.12 -6.41 16.44
C ASN A 186 12.23 -5.56 17.07
N ALA A 187 13.04 -4.88 16.25
CA ALA A 187 14.22 -4.16 16.72
C ALA A 187 13.92 -2.86 17.48
N ILE A 188 12.69 -2.37 17.41
CA ILE A 188 12.25 -1.13 18.07
C ILE A 188 11.15 -1.50 19.07
N ASP A 189 11.25 -0.94 20.27
CA ASP A 189 10.21 -1.07 21.28
C ASP A 189 9.08 -0.07 21.03
N PHE A 190 8.18 -0.42 20.12
CA PHE A 190 7.02 0.41 19.79
C PHE A 190 6.02 0.55 20.93
N ASN A 191 6.09 -0.26 22.00
CA ASN A 191 5.27 -0.02 23.20
C ASN A 191 5.70 1.28 23.88
N THR A 192 7.00 1.41 24.18
CA THR A 192 7.54 2.63 24.81
C THR A 192 7.40 3.84 23.89
N VAL A 193 7.74 3.69 22.61
CA VAL A 193 7.64 4.80 21.64
C VAL A 193 6.21 5.31 21.51
N MET A 194 5.25 4.43 21.23
CA MET A 194 3.87 4.85 20.97
C MET A 194 3.11 5.26 22.23
N SER A 195 3.39 4.66 23.39
CA SER A 195 2.80 5.12 24.66
C SER A 195 3.21 6.55 24.99
N THR A 196 4.50 6.87 24.82
CA THR A 196 5.03 8.22 25.03
C THR A 196 4.39 9.20 24.04
N ILE A 197 4.39 8.89 22.74
CA ILE A 197 3.78 9.75 21.71
C ILE A 197 2.30 10.01 22.01
N ARG A 198 1.52 8.96 22.32
CA ARG A 198 0.10 9.10 22.64
C ARG A 198 -0.13 9.95 23.89
N GLN A 199 0.70 9.81 24.92
CA GLN A 199 0.65 10.65 26.12
C GLN A 199 0.93 12.12 25.78
N GLU A 200 1.94 12.39 24.95
CA GLU A 200 2.31 13.74 24.54
C GLU A 200 1.22 14.43 23.69
N PHE A 201 0.55 13.69 22.81
CA PHE A 201 -0.62 14.20 22.10
C PHE A 201 -1.84 14.37 23.03
N ALA A 202 -2.05 13.47 23.99
CA ALA A 202 -3.12 13.60 24.98
C ALA A 202 -2.96 14.86 25.84
N ASN A 203 -1.72 15.23 26.21
CA ASN A 203 -1.42 16.49 26.89
C ASN A 203 -1.81 17.73 26.05
N MET A 204 -1.92 17.59 24.72
CA MET A 204 -2.41 18.62 23.80
C MET A 204 -3.92 18.51 23.53
N ASN A 205 -4.64 17.60 24.19
CA ASN A 205 -6.03 17.22 23.90
C ASN A 205 -6.25 16.71 22.46
N VAL A 206 -5.26 16.00 21.92
CA VAL A 206 -5.30 15.41 20.59
C VAL A 206 -5.22 13.90 20.70
N ASN A 207 -6.03 13.19 19.90
CA ASN A 207 -5.99 11.73 19.81
C ASN A 207 -5.78 11.29 18.36
N PRO A 208 -4.55 11.22 17.83
CA PRO A 208 -4.29 10.79 16.47
C PRO A 208 -4.67 9.32 16.24
N TYR A 209 -5.04 8.99 15.00
CA TYR A 209 -5.23 7.63 14.53
C TYR A 209 -3.96 7.15 13.83
N PHE A 210 -3.21 6.25 14.46
CA PHE A 210 -1.92 5.81 13.94
C PHE A 210 -2.05 4.57 13.06
N ILE A 211 -1.63 4.70 11.80
CA ILE A 211 -1.48 3.58 10.87
C ILE A 211 -0.01 3.14 10.90
N GLY A 212 0.23 1.88 11.23
CA GLY A 212 1.53 1.26 11.05
C GLY A 212 1.76 0.83 9.60
N GLU A 213 2.96 1.05 9.07
CA GLU A 213 3.37 0.50 7.78
C GLU A 213 4.41 -0.62 7.93
N VAL A 214 4.15 -1.73 7.26
CA VAL A 214 5.11 -2.84 7.07
C VAL A 214 5.46 -2.92 5.57
N PRO A 215 6.67 -2.54 5.13
CA PRO A 215 7.04 -2.44 3.71
C PRO A 215 7.28 -3.79 3.01
N THR A 216 6.63 -4.86 3.46
CA THR A 216 6.72 -6.20 2.86
C THR A 216 5.39 -6.92 3.01
N GLY A 217 4.97 -7.61 1.94
CA GLY A 217 3.85 -8.53 1.91
C GLY A 217 4.23 -9.93 2.38
N TRP A 218 3.24 -10.82 2.40
CA TRP A 218 3.41 -12.29 2.41
C TRP A 218 3.80 -12.98 3.72
N LYS A 219 4.29 -12.28 4.74
CA LYS A 219 4.48 -12.89 6.07
C LYS A 219 3.20 -12.79 6.90
N ALA A 220 3.02 -13.77 7.78
CA ALA A 220 1.84 -13.86 8.63
C ALA A 220 1.85 -12.77 9.72
N PRO A 221 0.66 -12.36 10.22
CA PRO A 221 0.52 -11.32 11.25
C PRO A 221 1.39 -11.55 12.50
N GLN A 222 1.49 -12.81 12.94
CA GLN A 222 2.22 -13.18 14.15
C GLN A 222 3.70 -12.82 14.09
N THR A 223 4.30 -12.74 12.89
CA THR A 223 5.70 -12.33 12.72
C THR A 223 5.94 -10.91 13.21
N TYR A 224 4.94 -10.05 13.14
CA TYR A 224 5.06 -8.60 13.36
C TYR A 224 4.30 -8.10 14.59
N LYS A 225 3.53 -8.97 15.25
CA LYS A 225 2.60 -8.59 16.34
C LYS A 225 3.22 -7.63 17.35
N LYS A 226 4.44 -7.91 17.83
CA LYS A 226 5.11 -7.06 18.84
C LYS A 226 5.35 -5.63 18.36
N SER A 227 5.66 -5.42 17.08
CA SER A 227 5.94 -4.10 16.51
C SER A 227 4.68 -3.32 16.14
N ILE A 228 3.55 -4.01 15.91
CA ILE A 228 2.35 -3.40 15.34
C ILE A 228 1.23 -3.19 16.35
N ILE A 229 1.17 -3.95 17.45
CA ILE A 229 0.02 -4.01 18.36
C ILE A 229 -0.31 -2.70 19.09
N THR A 230 0.54 -1.69 18.98
CA THR A 230 0.36 -0.35 19.58
C THR A 230 -0.27 0.66 18.62
N MET A 231 -0.46 0.28 17.35
CA MET A 231 -1.07 1.09 16.31
C MET A 231 -2.60 0.94 16.33
N ASP A 232 -3.31 1.92 15.76
CA ASP A 232 -4.76 1.80 15.55
C ASP A 232 -5.07 0.92 14.34
N ALA A 233 -4.19 0.91 13.33
CA ALA A 233 -4.29 0.09 12.15
C ALA A 233 -2.94 -0.34 11.59
N ILE A 234 -2.93 -1.30 10.67
CA ILE A 234 -1.74 -1.76 9.95
C ILE A 234 -2.01 -1.87 8.45
N THR A 235 -1.01 -1.51 7.64
CA THR A 235 -0.97 -1.77 6.20
C THR A 235 0.34 -2.45 5.81
N LEU A 236 0.28 -3.34 4.81
CA LEU A 236 1.44 -3.96 4.19
C LEU A 236 1.51 -3.48 2.75
N THR A 237 2.66 -2.98 2.28
CA THR A 237 2.69 -2.19 1.03
C THR A 237 3.35 -2.86 -0.17
N SER A 238 4.18 -3.89 0.05
CA SER A 238 4.92 -4.55 -1.04
C SER A 238 4.36 -5.95 -1.30
N TRP A 239 3.36 -6.01 -2.18
CA TRP A 239 2.72 -7.26 -2.59
C TRP A 239 3.25 -7.83 -3.91
N ALA A 240 4.24 -7.20 -4.56
CA ALA A 240 4.81 -7.73 -5.79
C ALA A 240 5.23 -9.21 -5.60
N PRO A 241 4.75 -10.13 -6.45
CA PRO A 241 5.06 -11.54 -6.30
C PRO A 241 6.50 -11.78 -6.75
N ASN A 242 7.23 -12.64 -6.06
CA ASN A 242 8.61 -13.02 -6.42
C ASN A 242 8.75 -14.54 -6.65
N ASP A 243 7.62 -15.23 -6.75
CA ASP A 243 7.50 -16.65 -7.02
C ASP A 243 6.27 -16.91 -7.89
N TYR A 244 6.30 -18.04 -8.59
CA TYR A 244 5.31 -18.38 -9.62
C TYR A 244 3.90 -18.56 -9.04
N ASP A 245 3.76 -19.25 -7.91
CA ASP A 245 2.44 -19.56 -7.33
C ASP A 245 1.70 -18.28 -6.93
N ARG A 246 2.40 -17.34 -6.27
CA ARG A 246 1.83 -16.04 -5.92
C ARG A 246 1.58 -15.15 -7.13
N SER A 247 2.32 -15.30 -8.22
CA SER A 247 2.04 -14.55 -9.46
C SER A 247 0.80 -15.11 -10.17
N TYR A 248 0.73 -16.43 -10.34
CA TYR A 248 -0.35 -17.12 -11.04
C TYR A 248 -1.70 -16.99 -10.33
N ALA A 249 -1.70 -17.15 -8.99
CA ALA A 249 -2.89 -17.11 -8.15
C ALA A 249 -2.95 -15.84 -7.29
N PHE A 250 -2.41 -14.73 -7.78
CA PHE A 250 -2.18 -13.50 -7.01
C PHE A 250 -3.38 -13.04 -6.18
N CYS A 251 -4.56 -12.92 -6.81
CA CYS A 251 -5.72 -12.37 -6.12
C CYS A 251 -6.24 -13.30 -5.01
N SER A 252 -6.28 -14.62 -5.25
CA SER A 252 -6.74 -15.58 -4.23
C SER A 252 -5.74 -15.73 -3.09
N PHE A 253 -4.44 -15.67 -3.37
CA PHE A 253 -3.41 -15.63 -2.32
C PHE A 253 -3.51 -14.37 -1.45
N ASN A 254 -3.75 -13.21 -2.05
CA ASN A 254 -4.01 -11.98 -1.29
C ASN A 254 -5.31 -12.10 -0.49
N ASP A 255 -6.40 -12.63 -1.04
CA ASP A 255 -7.67 -12.81 -0.31
C ASP A 255 -7.50 -13.69 0.94
N ILE A 256 -6.78 -14.81 0.82
CA ILE A 256 -6.46 -15.69 1.96
C ILE A 256 -5.55 -14.98 2.97
N SER A 257 -4.48 -14.34 2.48
CA SER A 257 -3.51 -13.64 3.33
C SER A 257 -4.16 -12.51 4.11
N TRP A 258 -4.96 -11.69 3.43
CA TRP A 258 -5.61 -10.51 3.99
C TRP A 258 -6.74 -10.90 4.93
N LYS A 259 -7.43 -12.02 4.67
CA LYS A 259 -8.39 -12.57 5.64
C LYS A 259 -7.70 -12.94 6.94
N ASN A 260 -6.56 -13.62 6.89
CA ASN A 260 -5.76 -13.94 8.09
C ASN A 260 -5.29 -12.66 8.82
N TRP A 261 -4.90 -11.63 8.07
CA TRP A 261 -4.56 -10.31 8.63
C TRP A 261 -5.75 -9.63 9.29
N CYS A 262 -6.91 -9.59 8.65
CA CYS A 262 -8.15 -9.03 9.20
C CYS A 262 -8.57 -9.75 10.49
N ASP A 263 -8.62 -11.09 10.46
CA ASP A 263 -9.03 -11.90 11.60
C ASP A 263 -8.06 -11.70 12.79
N SER A 264 -6.75 -11.69 12.52
CA SER A 264 -5.72 -11.49 13.55
C SER A 264 -5.74 -10.09 14.17
N THR A 265 -5.81 -9.05 13.33
CA THR A 265 -5.80 -7.65 13.78
C THR A 265 -7.09 -7.29 14.53
N SER A 266 -8.24 -7.80 14.08
CA SER A 266 -9.52 -7.66 14.80
C SER A 266 -9.43 -8.24 16.21
N ALA A 267 -8.82 -9.42 16.37
CA ALA A 267 -8.57 -10.02 17.68
C ALA A 267 -7.62 -9.18 18.57
N TRP A 268 -6.78 -8.33 17.97
CA TRP A 268 -5.89 -7.39 18.67
C TRP A 268 -6.47 -5.99 18.81
N LYS A 269 -7.72 -5.78 18.41
CA LYS A 269 -8.40 -4.47 18.41
C LYS A 269 -7.71 -3.43 17.53
N MET A 270 -7.13 -3.88 16.43
CA MET A 270 -6.53 -3.05 15.39
C MET A 270 -7.33 -3.19 14.10
N ASP A 271 -7.22 -2.20 13.23
CA ASP A 271 -7.75 -2.29 11.87
C ASP A 271 -6.70 -2.85 10.90
N TYR A 272 -7.17 -3.58 9.89
CA TYR A 272 -6.37 -3.94 8.73
C TYR A 272 -6.73 -3.05 7.54
N ILE A 273 -5.72 -2.56 6.83
CA ILE A 273 -5.88 -1.70 5.66
C ILE A 273 -5.29 -2.41 4.43
N PRO A 274 -6.15 -2.94 3.54
CA PRO A 274 -5.73 -3.44 2.23
C PRO A 274 -4.91 -2.41 1.45
N CYS A 275 -3.83 -2.87 0.82
CA CYS A 275 -2.98 -2.05 -0.05
C CYS A 275 -2.93 -2.66 -1.45
N ILE A 276 -3.67 -2.05 -2.38
CA ILE A 276 -3.83 -2.53 -3.76
C ILE A 276 -2.94 -1.75 -4.72
N PHE A 277 -2.81 -2.24 -5.94
CA PHE A 277 -2.15 -1.55 -7.04
C PHE A 277 -2.77 -1.97 -8.39
N PRO A 278 -2.74 -1.10 -9.42
CA PRO A 278 -3.35 -1.41 -10.71
C PRO A 278 -2.51 -2.36 -11.57
N ALA A 279 -1.20 -2.38 -11.37
CA ALA A 279 -0.22 -3.23 -12.05
C ALA A 279 1.11 -3.21 -11.28
N TYR A 280 2.09 -4.00 -11.70
CA TYR A 280 3.45 -3.94 -11.18
C TYR A 280 4.48 -4.36 -12.23
N ASN A 281 5.45 -3.51 -12.51
CA ASN A 281 6.62 -3.80 -13.33
C ASN A 281 7.79 -2.88 -12.96
N ASP A 282 8.75 -3.39 -12.21
CA ASP A 282 9.97 -2.67 -11.83
C ASP A 282 11.20 -3.06 -12.66
N LEU A 283 11.05 -3.89 -13.69
CA LEU A 283 12.18 -4.39 -14.48
C LEU A 283 12.83 -3.32 -15.34
N VAL A 284 12.10 -2.26 -15.69
CA VAL A 284 12.65 -1.12 -16.43
C VAL A 284 13.59 -0.31 -15.52
N SER A 285 13.12 0.07 -14.32
CA SER A 285 13.90 0.86 -13.37
C SER A 285 14.95 0.05 -12.61
N ASN A 286 14.74 -1.26 -12.48
CA ASN A 286 15.62 -2.21 -11.82
C ASN A 286 15.66 -3.54 -12.60
N PRO A 287 16.52 -3.65 -13.64
CA PRO A 287 16.65 -4.85 -14.45
C PRO A 287 17.10 -6.12 -13.69
N LYS A 288 17.55 -5.98 -12.43
CA LYS A 288 17.95 -7.09 -11.56
C LYS A 288 16.82 -7.54 -10.62
N SER A 289 15.64 -6.92 -10.72
CA SER A 289 14.49 -7.31 -9.91
C SER A 289 14.16 -8.79 -10.11
N LYS A 290 13.74 -9.42 -9.03
CA LYS A 290 13.20 -10.79 -9.03
C LYS A 290 11.68 -10.80 -8.93
N ASN A 291 11.08 -9.63 -8.85
CA ASN A 291 9.63 -9.52 -8.83
C ASN A 291 9.10 -9.88 -10.21
N LEU A 292 8.01 -10.63 -10.24
CA LEU A 292 7.30 -11.00 -11.44
C LEU A 292 6.34 -9.86 -11.81
N ILE A 293 6.17 -9.67 -13.11
CA ILE A 293 5.27 -8.66 -13.65
C ILE A 293 3.84 -9.02 -13.25
N VAL A 294 3.09 -8.00 -12.83
CA VAL A 294 1.64 -8.05 -12.70
C VAL A 294 1.07 -7.15 -13.78
N GLU A 295 0.55 -7.77 -14.83
CA GLU A 295 0.10 -7.07 -16.03
C GLU A 295 -1.05 -6.11 -15.76
N ARG A 296 -0.99 -4.94 -16.39
CA ARG A 296 -2.06 -3.94 -16.32
C ARG A 296 -3.24 -4.41 -17.16
N THR A 297 -4.23 -4.99 -16.50
CA THR A 297 -5.50 -5.38 -17.13
C THR A 297 -6.67 -4.91 -16.29
N GLU A 298 -7.77 -4.51 -16.92
CA GLU A 298 -8.99 -4.13 -16.19
C GLU A 298 -9.46 -5.26 -15.27
N LYS A 299 -9.41 -6.50 -15.79
CA LYS A 299 -9.79 -7.70 -15.03
C LYS A 299 -8.96 -7.83 -13.76
N PHE A 300 -7.63 -7.75 -13.87
CA PHE A 300 -6.76 -7.84 -12.70
C PHE A 300 -7.12 -6.77 -11.66
N PHE A 301 -7.23 -5.52 -12.08
CA PHE A 301 -7.45 -4.44 -11.12
C PHE A 301 -8.84 -4.50 -10.48
N ILE A 302 -9.88 -4.89 -11.23
CA ILE A 302 -11.22 -5.14 -10.70
C ILE A 302 -11.20 -6.29 -9.69
N ASP A 303 -10.55 -7.40 -10.01
CA ASP A 303 -10.43 -8.55 -9.10
C ASP A 303 -9.71 -8.15 -7.83
N TYR A 304 -8.60 -7.41 -7.93
CA TYR A 304 -7.83 -6.98 -6.77
C TYR A 304 -8.58 -5.95 -5.90
N CYS A 305 -9.36 -5.06 -6.52
CA CYS A 305 -10.31 -4.20 -5.80
C CYS A 305 -11.35 -5.04 -5.03
N ASN A 306 -11.87 -6.11 -5.64
CA ASN A 306 -12.80 -7.02 -4.94
C ASN A 306 -12.13 -7.74 -3.76
N VAL A 307 -10.86 -8.14 -3.89
CA VAL A 307 -10.08 -8.68 -2.77
C VAL A 307 -10.00 -7.66 -1.62
N ALA A 308 -9.71 -6.39 -1.90
CA ALA A 308 -9.71 -5.35 -0.86
C ALA A 308 -11.07 -5.19 -0.19
N LYS A 309 -12.17 -5.16 -0.97
CA LYS A 309 -13.54 -5.01 -0.44
C LYS A 309 -13.95 -6.15 0.48
N ARG A 310 -13.48 -7.36 0.22
CA ARG A 310 -13.72 -8.56 1.05
C ARG A 310 -12.95 -8.55 2.36
N ASN A 311 -11.90 -7.73 2.44
CA ASN A 311 -10.96 -7.67 3.55
C ASN A 311 -10.87 -6.26 4.14
N LEU A 312 -11.98 -5.50 4.12
CA LEU A 312 -12.07 -4.19 4.74
C LEU A 312 -12.08 -4.31 6.27
N GLY A 313 -11.23 -3.53 6.93
CA GLY A 313 -11.33 -3.26 8.35
C GLY A 313 -12.59 -2.45 8.72
N SER A 314 -12.81 -2.31 10.02
CA SER A 314 -13.87 -1.54 10.65
C SER A 314 -13.90 -0.05 10.26
N LYS A 315 -12.74 0.56 9.96
CA LYS A 315 -12.65 1.95 9.48
C LYS A 315 -12.64 2.06 7.95
N ARG A 316 -12.77 0.92 7.26
CA ARG A 316 -13.01 0.83 5.81
C ARG A 316 -11.99 1.62 5.00
N PHE A 317 -10.72 1.54 5.38
CA PHE A 317 -9.63 2.12 4.60
C PHE A 317 -9.21 1.19 3.45
N VAL A 318 -8.84 1.78 2.32
CA VAL A 318 -8.06 1.12 1.26
C VAL A 318 -6.98 2.08 0.81
N ILE A 319 -5.77 1.57 0.63
CA ILE A 319 -4.64 2.33 0.11
C ILE A 319 -4.25 1.80 -1.27
N VAL A 320 -3.98 2.70 -2.21
CA VAL A 320 -3.42 2.39 -3.51
C VAL A 320 -1.92 2.68 -3.48
N ASN A 321 -1.12 1.67 -3.80
CA ASN A 321 0.32 1.78 -4.07
C ASN A 321 0.54 1.69 -5.59
N SER A 322 0.41 2.77 -6.34
CA SER A 322 0.56 4.15 -5.88
C SER A 322 -0.24 5.14 -6.71
N TRP A 323 -0.18 6.43 -6.33
CA TRP A 323 -0.56 7.51 -7.23
C TRP A 323 0.36 7.53 -8.46
N ASN A 324 1.67 7.69 -8.26
CA ASN A 324 2.59 8.07 -9.34
C ASN A 324 3.99 7.41 -9.28
N ASP A 325 4.12 6.19 -8.76
CA ASP A 325 5.37 5.43 -8.80
C ASP A 325 5.54 4.69 -10.15
N PHE A 326 5.79 5.46 -11.20
CA PHE A 326 6.04 4.96 -12.56
C PHE A 326 7.24 4.02 -12.64
N GLY A 327 8.27 4.21 -11.81
CA GLY A 327 9.43 3.31 -11.76
C GLY A 327 9.07 1.88 -11.36
N LYS A 328 7.94 1.66 -10.68
CA LYS A 328 7.40 0.34 -10.35
C LYS A 328 6.25 -0.12 -11.25
N GLY A 329 5.90 0.66 -12.27
CA GLY A 329 4.80 0.36 -13.19
C GLY A 329 3.45 0.21 -12.49
N ASN A 330 3.26 0.87 -11.34
CA ASN A 330 2.07 0.71 -10.49
C ASN A 330 1.29 2.01 -10.30
N ALA A 331 1.60 3.03 -11.11
CA ALA A 331 0.95 4.33 -11.06
C ALA A 331 -0.55 4.21 -11.40
N LEU A 332 -1.33 5.00 -10.67
CA LEU A 332 -2.75 5.27 -10.91
C LEU A 332 -2.93 6.55 -11.73
N GLU A 333 -1.99 7.50 -11.61
CA GLU A 333 -1.91 8.73 -12.41
C GLU A 333 -2.00 8.39 -13.91
N PRO A 334 -2.75 9.17 -14.71
CA PRO A 334 -2.86 8.91 -16.14
C PRO A 334 -1.52 8.81 -16.88
N ALA A 335 -1.46 7.86 -17.80
CA ALA A 335 -0.35 7.62 -18.72
C ALA A 335 -0.87 7.49 -20.15
N LYS A 336 -0.02 7.68 -21.15
CA LYS A 336 -0.42 7.64 -22.57
C LYS A 336 -1.03 6.29 -22.97
N GLU A 337 -0.59 5.20 -22.34
CA GLU A 337 -0.99 3.83 -22.65
C GLU A 337 -2.39 3.48 -22.14
N TYR A 338 -2.84 4.13 -21.05
CA TYR A 338 -4.11 3.78 -20.40
C TYR A 338 -5.02 4.97 -20.04
N GLY A 339 -4.61 6.21 -20.33
CA GLY A 339 -5.36 7.41 -19.99
C GLY A 339 -5.88 7.38 -18.55
N THR A 340 -7.19 7.54 -18.38
CA THR A 340 -7.85 7.53 -17.07
C THR A 340 -8.45 6.18 -16.67
N VAL A 341 -8.24 5.10 -17.43
CA VAL A 341 -8.93 3.81 -17.23
C VAL A 341 -8.78 3.29 -15.79
N SER A 342 -7.58 3.39 -15.21
CA SER A 342 -7.35 2.97 -13.82
C SER A 342 -8.14 3.83 -12.81
N LEU A 343 -8.28 5.13 -13.04
CA LEU A 343 -9.10 6.02 -12.20
C LEU A 343 -10.58 5.65 -12.29
N ASP A 344 -11.06 5.40 -13.50
CA ASP A 344 -12.47 5.08 -13.75
C ASP A 344 -12.85 3.73 -13.13
N ILE A 345 -11.97 2.73 -13.20
CA ILE A 345 -12.12 1.45 -12.49
C ILE A 345 -12.16 1.68 -10.99
N LEU A 346 -11.18 2.41 -10.45
CA LEU A 346 -11.08 2.63 -9.00
C LEU A 346 -12.35 3.33 -8.47
N LYS A 347 -12.79 4.40 -9.15
CA LYS A 347 -14.02 5.11 -8.81
C LYS A 347 -15.23 4.19 -8.83
N LYS A 348 -15.38 3.39 -9.89
CA LYS A 348 -16.50 2.45 -10.03
C LYS A 348 -16.47 1.35 -8.96
N GLN A 349 -15.30 0.83 -8.61
CA GLN A 349 -15.19 -0.25 -7.62
C GLN A 349 -15.44 0.21 -6.18
N PHE A 350 -15.15 1.49 -5.88
CA PHE A 350 -15.23 2.06 -4.53
C PHE A 350 -16.36 3.09 -4.32
N THR A 351 -17.26 3.24 -5.29
CA THR A 351 -18.52 3.97 -5.10
C THR A 351 -19.57 3.03 -4.49
N VAL A 352 -20.38 3.55 -3.56
CA VAL A 352 -21.51 2.81 -2.99
C VAL A 352 -22.58 2.67 -4.07
N ASN A 353 -23.01 1.44 -4.34
CA ASN A 353 -24.07 1.14 -5.30
C ASN A 353 -25.45 1.29 -4.69
#